data_AF-A0A5C6Z388-F1
#
_entry.id   AF-A0A5C6Z388-F1
#
_cell.length_a   1.000
_cell.length_b   1.000
_cell.length_c   1.000
_cell.angle_alpha   90.00
_cell.angle_beta   90.00
_cell.angle_gamma   90.00
#
_symmetry.space_group_name_H-M   'P 1'
#
loop_
_entity.id
_entity.type
_entity.pdbx_description
1 polymer ?
#
loop_
_entity_poly.entity_id
_entity_poly.type
_entity_poly.pdbx_seq_one_letter_code
_entity_poly.pdbx_strand_id
1 'polypeptide(L)'
;MKKIVLLFFTILMAHFGFSQTNGATKKVVLEQFNGAWNGYCPDSDFIMENILTQYPDNVIGVSIHSLDGMAYNNGIEPEFSIGTFPVGMLDRKKFIGESNEIVNRIDWSDYVVEQLTSYTPAEVDVTIYYDSATRTIIGTITAEFIDSASGDMRFVMSVVEDDVTGTGPDFDQTNYYNNSPGHPFYAAGNPIIGYNHKHVLRANLPGVYGNAGIIPSTVSAGSVYSETFTYVLPANFDETKISVVGFLAFSVPEVGQREIINADQKLLSEVLSIEKEDLFGSLSISPNPTNNQFTLNLNLKETITADIIMYNQLGQEVKKIASGTFTTGNQAIQVSVENLSKGVYYITTRTSNHSLIKKLVVK
;
A
#
# COMPACT_ATOMS: atom_id res chain seq x y z
N MET A 1 -4.65 80.93 15.78
CA MET A 1 -4.92 79.48 15.94
C MET A 1 -4.76 78.82 14.58
N LYS A 2 -3.60 78.21 14.28
CA LYS A 2 -3.31 77.56 13.00
C LYS A 2 -3.80 76.11 13.06
N LYS A 3 -4.73 75.75 12.16
CA LYS A 3 -5.25 74.38 12.03
C LYS A 3 -4.23 73.51 11.30
N ILE A 4 -3.76 72.45 11.95
CA ILE A 4 -2.95 71.40 11.34
C ILE A 4 -3.91 70.44 10.63
N VAL A 5 -3.77 70.33 9.31
CA VAL A 5 -4.47 69.32 8.50
C VAL A 5 -3.56 68.09 8.45
N LEU A 6 -4.02 66.99 9.04
CA LEU A 6 -3.32 65.71 9.04
C LEU A 6 -3.69 64.95 7.76
N LEU A 7 -2.77 64.86 6.80
CA LEU A 7 -2.93 64.04 5.60
C LEU A 7 -2.63 62.58 5.96
N PHE A 8 -3.65 61.72 5.92
CA PHE A 8 -3.44 60.26 5.98
C PHE A 8 -3.02 59.76 4.60
N PHE A 9 -1.77 59.32 4.50
CA PHE A 9 -1.26 58.57 3.34
C PHE A 9 -1.62 57.10 3.55
N THR A 10 -2.63 56.60 2.85
CA THR A 10 -2.93 55.16 2.78
C THR A 10 -1.91 54.51 1.85
N ILE A 11 -0.90 53.86 2.42
CA ILE A 11 -0.01 52.95 1.69
C ILE A 11 -0.81 51.69 1.41
N LEU A 12 -1.21 51.50 0.15
CA LEU A 12 -1.78 50.25 -0.34
C LEU A 12 -0.63 49.23 -0.44
N MET A 13 -0.40 48.45 0.62
CA MET A 13 0.48 47.28 0.54
C MET A 13 -0.21 46.22 -0.32
N ALA A 14 0.20 46.14 -1.58
CA ALA A 14 -0.07 44.98 -2.42
C ALA A 14 0.55 43.76 -1.72
N HIS A 15 -0.32 42.94 -1.12
CA HIS A 15 0.06 41.62 -0.67
C HIS A 15 0.28 40.78 -1.93
N PHE A 16 1.52 40.72 -2.40
CA PHE A 16 1.95 39.56 -3.16
C PHE A 16 1.93 38.38 -2.20
N GLY A 17 0.80 37.68 -2.15
CA GLY A 17 0.82 36.32 -1.66
C GLY A 17 1.75 35.54 -2.58
N PHE A 18 2.97 35.30 -2.14
CA PHE A 18 3.71 34.15 -2.64
C PHE A 18 2.84 32.95 -2.27
N SER A 19 2.09 32.43 -3.23
CA SER A 19 1.61 31.06 -3.12
C SER A 19 2.87 30.23 -3.18
N GLN A 20 3.38 29.83 -2.01
CA GLN A 20 4.26 28.69 -1.93
C GLN A 20 3.44 27.55 -2.53
N THR A 21 3.72 27.18 -3.77
CA THR A 21 3.21 25.93 -4.33
C THR A 21 3.87 24.85 -3.50
N ASN A 22 3.22 24.44 -2.41
CA ASN A 22 3.61 23.22 -1.74
C ASN A 22 3.46 22.14 -2.80
N GLY A 23 4.59 21.54 -3.18
CA GLY A 23 4.62 20.39 -4.08
C GLY A 23 3.70 19.28 -3.58
N ALA A 24 3.48 18.28 -4.41
CA ALA A 24 2.65 17.15 -4.02
C ALA A 24 3.28 16.43 -2.81
N THR A 25 2.46 15.73 -2.03
CA THR A 25 2.96 14.95 -0.90
C THR A 25 3.83 13.82 -1.45
N LYS A 26 5.14 13.92 -1.20
CA LYS A 26 6.10 12.95 -1.72
C LYS A 26 5.97 11.62 -0.97
N LYS A 27 5.87 10.53 -1.73
CA LYS A 27 6.21 9.19 -1.29
C LYS A 27 7.48 8.72 -2.01
N VAL A 28 8.38 8.12 -1.25
CA VAL A 28 9.69 7.64 -1.73
C VAL A 28 9.61 6.14 -1.93
N VAL A 29 10.03 5.66 -3.09
CA VAL A 29 10.17 4.23 -3.36
C VAL A 29 11.61 3.81 -3.11
N LEU A 30 11.81 2.88 -2.19
CA LEU A 30 13.10 2.23 -1.90
C LEU A 30 13.11 0.83 -2.51
N GLU A 31 13.77 0.69 -3.66
CA GLU A 31 13.98 -0.59 -4.34
C GLU A 31 15.33 -1.17 -3.88
N GLN A 32 15.33 -2.20 -3.03
CA GLN A 32 16.53 -2.93 -2.65
C GLN A 32 16.78 -4.12 -3.59
N PHE A 33 18.05 -4.39 -3.90
CA PHE A 33 18.48 -5.58 -4.62
C PHE A 33 19.00 -6.61 -3.63
N ASN A 34 18.42 -7.81 -3.66
CA ASN A 34 18.53 -8.82 -2.62
C ASN A 34 18.76 -10.24 -3.20
N GLY A 35 19.11 -11.19 -2.35
CA GLY A 35 19.19 -12.62 -2.66
C GLY A 35 19.40 -13.47 -1.40
N ALA A 36 18.65 -14.57 -1.28
CA ALA A 36 18.75 -15.49 -0.15
C ALA A 36 20.17 -16.06 0.06
N TRP A 37 20.95 -16.15 -1.01
CA TRP A 37 22.34 -16.63 -1.01
C TRP A 37 23.35 -15.61 -0.47
N ASN A 38 22.99 -14.33 -0.30
CA ASN A 38 23.93 -13.27 0.05
C ASN A 38 23.99 -13.02 1.57
N GLY A 39 25.17 -13.19 2.17
CA GLY A 39 25.35 -13.07 3.62
C GLY A 39 25.20 -11.68 4.23
N TYR A 40 25.22 -10.62 3.42
CA TYR A 40 25.06 -9.23 3.86
C TYR A 40 23.61 -8.73 3.74
N CYS A 41 22.77 -9.44 3.00
CA CYS A 41 21.37 -9.08 2.79
C CYS A 41 20.48 -9.02 4.05
N PRO A 42 20.73 -9.77 5.14
CA PRO A 42 19.99 -9.56 6.38
C PRO A 42 20.09 -8.10 6.89
N ASP A 43 21.26 -7.48 6.76
CA ASP A 43 21.48 -6.11 7.23
C ASP A 43 20.76 -5.07 6.35
N SER A 44 20.67 -5.29 5.02
CA SER A 44 19.82 -4.43 4.17
C SER A 44 18.34 -4.58 4.51
N ASP A 45 17.85 -5.79 4.77
CA ASP A 45 16.47 -6.00 5.18
C ASP A 45 16.18 -5.24 6.49
N PHE A 46 17.08 -5.36 7.47
CA PHE A 46 16.93 -4.64 8.73
C PHE A 46 16.93 -3.12 8.56
N ILE A 47 17.81 -2.59 7.70
CA ILE A 47 17.86 -1.14 7.42
C ILE A 47 16.56 -0.69 6.73
N MET A 48 16.09 -1.41 5.71
CA MET A 48 14.83 -1.10 5.03
C MET A 48 13.65 -1.13 6.02
N GLU A 49 13.52 -2.18 6.84
CA GLU A 49 12.45 -2.29 7.84
C GLU A 49 12.46 -1.14 8.86
N ASN A 50 13.64 -0.68 9.28
CA ASN A 50 13.75 0.48 10.17
C ASN A 50 13.28 1.76 9.48
N ILE A 51 13.64 1.97 8.22
CA ILE A 51 13.19 3.12 7.41
C ILE A 51 11.65 3.09 7.27
N LEU A 52 11.08 1.95 6.90
CA LEU A 52 9.63 1.78 6.73
C LEU A 52 8.88 1.97 8.06
N THR A 53 9.46 1.52 9.18
CA THR A 53 8.90 1.76 10.52
C THR A 53 8.95 3.25 10.90
N GLN A 54 9.99 3.96 10.48
CA GLN A 54 10.16 5.38 10.76
C GLN A 54 9.25 6.27 9.89
N TYR A 55 8.98 5.85 8.66
CA TYR A 55 8.21 6.60 7.65
C TYR A 55 7.08 5.76 7.02
N PRO A 56 6.14 5.23 7.83
CA PRO A 56 5.18 4.22 7.37
C PRO A 56 4.19 4.72 6.31
N ASP A 57 3.92 6.03 6.26
CA ASP A 57 3.00 6.63 5.30
C ASP A 57 3.70 7.23 4.07
N ASN A 58 5.03 7.33 4.10
CA ASN A 58 5.81 8.10 3.13
C ASN A 58 6.89 7.31 2.39
N VAL A 59 7.30 6.13 2.87
CA VAL A 59 8.31 5.30 2.19
C VAL A 59 7.71 3.94 1.86
N ILE A 60 7.91 3.50 0.62
CA ILE A 60 7.43 2.23 0.08
C ILE A 60 8.64 1.36 -0.22
N GLY A 61 8.73 0.20 0.43
CA GLY A 61 9.81 -0.77 0.22
C GLY A 61 9.48 -1.77 -0.89
N VAL A 62 10.49 -2.11 -1.69
CA VAL A 62 10.43 -3.15 -2.72
C VAL A 62 11.74 -3.94 -2.71
N SER A 63 11.67 -5.25 -2.51
CA SER A 63 12.80 -6.18 -2.51
C SER A 63 12.87 -6.95 -3.82
N ILE A 64 13.89 -6.66 -4.62
CA ILE A 64 14.16 -7.28 -5.92
C ILE A 64 15.14 -8.43 -5.70
N HIS A 65 14.61 -9.64 -5.65
CA HIS A 65 15.40 -10.85 -5.46
C HIS A 65 16.09 -11.32 -6.75
N SER A 66 17.31 -11.83 -6.60
CA SER A 66 18.15 -12.33 -7.69
C SER A 66 18.65 -13.74 -7.38
N LEU A 67 18.64 -14.62 -8.40
CA LEU A 67 19.23 -15.96 -8.35
C LEU A 67 18.79 -16.83 -7.15
N ASP A 68 17.53 -16.70 -6.72
CA ASP A 68 16.90 -17.53 -5.69
C ASP A 68 15.44 -17.87 -6.07
N GLY A 69 14.69 -18.54 -5.19
CA GLY A 69 13.32 -18.97 -5.46
C GLY A 69 12.28 -17.85 -5.51
N MET A 70 12.69 -16.61 -5.24
CA MET A 70 11.83 -15.43 -5.24
C MET A 70 12.09 -14.54 -6.46
N ALA A 71 13.25 -14.72 -7.10
CA ALA A 71 13.64 -14.03 -8.31
C ALA A 71 12.72 -14.37 -9.49
N TYR A 72 12.47 -13.36 -10.32
CA TYR A 72 11.83 -13.50 -11.63
C TYR A 72 12.51 -12.58 -12.63
N ASN A 73 12.21 -12.74 -13.93
CA ASN A 73 12.73 -11.84 -14.95
C ASN A 73 12.06 -10.46 -14.86
N ASN A 74 12.62 -9.60 -14.00
CA ASN A 74 12.10 -8.27 -13.68
C ASN A 74 12.53 -7.19 -14.69
N GLY A 75 13.61 -7.42 -15.44
CA GLY A 75 14.19 -6.45 -16.38
C GLY A 75 14.89 -5.24 -15.72
N ILE A 76 14.74 -5.05 -14.41
CA ILE A 76 15.34 -3.94 -13.63
C ILE A 76 16.85 -4.19 -13.45
N GLU A 77 17.25 -5.36 -12.96
CA GLU A 77 18.66 -5.68 -12.71
C GLU A 77 19.60 -5.43 -13.91
N PRO A 78 19.31 -5.92 -15.14
CA PRO A 78 20.15 -5.63 -16.30
C PRO A 78 20.11 -4.16 -16.71
N GLU A 79 18.97 -3.49 -16.56
CA GLU A 79 18.81 -2.08 -16.96
C GLU A 79 19.66 -1.14 -16.10
N PHE A 80 19.67 -1.38 -14.78
CA PHE A 80 20.48 -0.60 -13.85
C PHE A 80 21.90 -1.15 -13.65
N SER A 81 22.29 -2.15 -14.46
CA SER A 81 23.64 -2.74 -14.48
C SER A 81 24.14 -3.17 -13.10
N ILE A 82 23.28 -3.87 -12.35
CA ILE A 82 23.63 -4.34 -10.99
C ILE A 82 24.70 -5.43 -11.06
N GLY A 83 25.81 -5.20 -10.37
CA GLY A 83 26.91 -6.17 -10.24
C GLY A 83 27.27 -6.53 -8.80
N THR A 84 26.55 -5.99 -7.81
CA THR A 84 26.85 -6.19 -6.38
C THR A 84 25.58 -6.17 -5.55
N PHE A 85 25.60 -6.83 -4.40
CA PHE A 85 24.47 -7.02 -3.50
C PHE A 85 24.93 -7.01 -2.03
N PRO A 86 24.14 -6.46 -1.08
CA PRO A 86 22.94 -5.66 -1.30
C PRO A 86 23.28 -4.21 -1.63
N VAL A 87 22.49 -3.63 -2.54
CA VAL A 87 22.45 -2.20 -2.91
C VAL A 87 21.01 -1.81 -3.15
N GLY A 88 20.72 -0.52 -3.33
CA GLY A 88 19.35 -0.08 -3.56
C GLY A 88 19.26 1.13 -4.48
N MET A 89 18.03 1.53 -4.77
CA MET A 89 17.68 2.77 -5.45
C MET A 89 16.61 3.47 -4.63
N LEU A 90 16.75 4.79 -4.49
CA LEU A 90 15.71 5.62 -3.91
C LEU A 90 15.15 6.52 -5.00
N ASP A 91 13.87 6.35 -5.29
CA ASP A 91 13.18 6.98 -6.40
C ASP A 91 13.93 6.85 -7.73
N ARG A 92 14.79 5.83 -7.91
CA ARG A 92 15.68 5.70 -9.07
C ARG A 92 16.42 7.01 -9.41
N LYS A 93 16.72 7.81 -8.38
CA LYS A 93 17.46 9.06 -8.52
C LYS A 93 18.95 8.78 -8.48
N LYS A 94 19.70 9.45 -9.35
CA LYS A 94 21.15 9.53 -9.22
C LYS A 94 21.51 10.66 -8.25
N PHE A 95 21.98 10.30 -7.06
CA PHE A 95 22.39 11.26 -6.03
C PHE A 95 23.74 11.91 -6.38
N ILE A 96 23.98 13.09 -5.81
CA ILE A 96 25.24 13.82 -6.01
C ILE A 96 26.38 12.99 -5.42
N GLY A 97 27.41 12.72 -6.24
CA GLY A 97 28.56 11.90 -5.85
C GLY A 97 28.47 10.46 -6.33
N GLU A 98 27.27 9.99 -6.67
CA GLU A 98 27.07 8.64 -7.20
C GLU A 98 27.36 8.56 -8.70
N SER A 99 27.75 7.36 -9.14
CA SER A 99 28.05 7.12 -10.57
C SER A 99 26.78 6.89 -11.39
N ASN A 100 25.76 6.28 -10.78
CA ASN A 100 24.46 5.91 -11.33
C ASN A 100 23.38 5.99 -10.22
N GLU A 101 22.20 5.43 -10.45
CA GLU A 101 21.08 5.41 -9.50
C GLU A 101 21.27 4.46 -8.31
N ILE A 102 22.33 3.64 -8.34
CA ILE A 102 22.58 2.62 -7.32
C ILE A 102 23.32 3.22 -6.15
N VAL A 103 22.78 3.01 -4.95
CA VAL A 103 23.31 3.53 -3.71
C VAL A 103 23.60 2.44 -2.70
N ASN A 104 24.59 2.69 -1.84
CA ASN A 104 24.93 1.80 -0.75
C ASN A 104 23.86 1.86 0.36
N ARG A 105 23.57 0.73 1.00
CA ARG A 105 22.59 0.65 2.09
C ARG A 105 22.88 1.56 3.29
N ILE A 106 24.14 1.92 3.50
CA ILE A 106 24.51 2.83 4.59
C ILE A 106 23.98 4.26 4.38
N ASP A 107 23.71 4.63 3.12
CA ASP A 107 23.28 5.99 2.74
C ASP A 107 21.76 6.09 2.55
N TRP A 108 21.01 4.97 2.61
CA TRP A 108 19.58 4.95 2.36
C TRP A 108 18.79 5.88 3.29
N SER A 109 19.10 5.89 4.59
CA SER A 109 18.40 6.76 5.54
C SER A 109 18.56 8.24 5.21
N ASP A 110 19.77 8.67 4.86
CA ASP A 110 20.06 10.07 4.52
C ASP A 110 19.39 10.45 3.19
N TYR A 111 19.45 9.57 2.19
CA TYR A 111 18.79 9.79 0.90
C TYR A 111 17.26 9.73 0.97
N VAL A 112 16.67 8.94 1.88
CA VAL A 112 15.22 9.00 2.15
C VAL A 112 14.85 10.39 2.67
N VAL A 113 15.61 10.93 3.64
CA VAL A 113 15.34 12.27 4.18
C VAL A 113 15.48 13.33 3.09
N GLU A 114 16.50 13.23 2.23
CA GLU A 114 16.65 14.11 1.07
C GLU A 114 15.43 14.03 0.14
N GLN A 115 14.96 12.82 -0.20
CA GLN A 115 13.82 12.64 -1.10
C GLN A 115 12.49 13.07 -0.49
N LEU A 116 12.24 12.82 0.79
CA LEU A 116 11.02 13.27 1.47
C LEU A 116 10.85 14.80 1.49
N THR A 117 11.96 15.54 1.35
CA THR A 117 11.94 17.01 1.27
C THR A 117 12.04 17.55 -0.15
N SER A 118 12.13 16.66 -1.14
CA SER A 118 12.21 17.03 -2.55
C SER A 118 10.85 17.45 -3.09
N TYR A 119 10.88 18.39 -4.02
CA TYR A 119 9.69 18.83 -4.74
C TYR A 119 9.22 17.75 -5.73
N THR A 120 7.90 17.55 -5.80
CA THR A 120 7.28 16.75 -6.87
C THR A 120 6.08 17.48 -7.49
N PRO A 121 5.95 17.51 -8.83
CA PRO A 121 4.89 18.23 -9.53
C PRO A 121 3.56 17.46 -9.62
N ALA A 122 3.49 16.21 -9.15
CA ALA A 122 2.33 15.35 -9.32
C ALA A 122 1.99 14.55 -8.06
N GLU A 123 0.71 14.56 -7.70
CA GLU A 123 0.14 13.58 -6.78
C GLU A 123 -0.11 12.28 -7.54
N VAL A 124 0.22 11.14 -6.94
CA VAL A 124 -0.05 9.81 -7.50
C VAL A 124 -0.99 9.08 -6.55
N ASP A 125 -2.03 8.46 -7.11
CA ASP A 125 -2.96 7.61 -6.39
C ASP A 125 -3.08 6.25 -7.08
N VAL A 126 -3.19 5.21 -6.27
CA VAL A 126 -3.43 3.84 -6.74
C VAL A 126 -4.81 3.40 -6.28
N THR A 127 -5.63 2.99 -7.23
CA THR A 127 -6.88 2.26 -6.96
C THR A 127 -6.73 0.82 -7.43
N ILE A 128 -7.23 -0.12 -6.63
CA ILE A 128 -7.14 -1.54 -6.94
C ILE A 128 -8.50 -2.22 -6.87
N TYR A 129 -8.65 -3.26 -7.68
CA TYR A 129 -9.76 -4.18 -7.69
C TYR A 129 -9.19 -5.60 -7.81
N TYR A 130 -9.82 -6.59 -7.18
CA TYR A 130 -9.35 -7.97 -7.21
C TYR A 130 -10.49 -8.94 -7.42
N ASP A 131 -10.49 -9.65 -8.54
CA ASP A 131 -11.41 -10.77 -8.75
C ASP A 131 -10.80 -12.04 -8.15
N SER A 132 -11.34 -12.48 -7.01
CA SER A 132 -10.89 -13.69 -6.33
C SER A 132 -11.13 -14.99 -7.11
N ALA A 133 -12.11 -15.03 -8.03
CA ALA A 133 -12.42 -16.22 -8.82
C ALA A 133 -11.38 -16.45 -9.92
N THR A 134 -10.91 -15.37 -10.54
CA THR A 134 -9.87 -15.42 -11.58
C THR A 134 -8.47 -15.09 -11.07
N ARG A 135 -8.35 -14.70 -9.79
CA ARG A 135 -7.14 -14.16 -9.16
C ARG A 135 -6.57 -12.95 -9.91
N THR A 136 -7.43 -12.13 -10.50
CA THR A 136 -7.02 -11.00 -11.33
C THR A 136 -7.00 -9.71 -10.52
N ILE A 137 -5.84 -9.08 -10.43
CA ILE A 137 -5.66 -7.72 -9.93
C ILE A 137 -5.86 -6.75 -11.10
N ILE A 138 -6.71 -5.75 -10.90
CA ILE A 138 -6.84 -4.58 -11.77
C ILE A 138 -6.41 -3.37 -10.97
N GLY A 139 -5.25 -2.79 -11.32
CA GLY A 139 -4.73 -1.59 -10.68
C GLY A 139 -4.82 -0.40 -11.64
N THR A 140 -5.38 0.72 -11.18
CA THR A 140 -5.36 1.98 -11.93
C THR A 140 -4.52 3.00 -11.19
N ILE A 141 -3.46 3.44 -11.85
CA ILE A 141 -2.55 4.48 -11.36
C ILE A 141 -3.01 5.80 -11.97
N THR A 142 -3.21 6.81 -11.13
CA THR A 142 -3.63 8.15 -11.55
C THR A 142 -2.59 9.16 -11.10
N ALA A 143 -2.17 10.06 -11.99
CA ALA A 143 -1.38 11.23 -11.65
C ALA A 143 -2.21 12.50 -11.85
N GLU A 144 -2.32 13.31 -10.80
CA GLU A 144 -2.81 14.69 -10.87
C GLU A 144 -1.61 15.64 -10.80
N PHE A 145 -1.34 16.35 -11.90
CA PHE A 145 -0.25 17.32 -11.97
C PHE A 145 -0.69 18.63 -11.34
N ILE A 146 -0.10 18.98 -10.21
CA ILE A 146 -0.37 20.24 -9.50
C ILE A 146 0.50 21.40 -10.03
N ASP A 147 1.51 21.09 -10.84
CA ASP A 147 2.37 22.03 -11.55
C ASP A 147 2.67 21.53 -12.97
N SER A 148 3.22 22.39 -13.82
CA SER A 148 3.73 21.99 -15.12
C SER A 148 4.95 21.09 -15.00
N ALA A 149 5.04 20.08 -15.87
CA ALA A 149 6.19 19.19 -15.96
C ALA A 149 6.50 18.86 -17.43
N SER A 150 7.73 18.43 -17.67
CA SER A 150 8.19 18.08 -19.02
C SER A 150 9.15 16.89 -18.97
N GLY A 151 9.07 16.02 -19.97
CA GLY A 151 9.86 14.81 -20.10
C GLY A 151 8.98 13.64 -20.53
N ASP A 152 9.60 12.51 -20.87
CA ASP A 152 8.88 11.26 -21.11
C ASP A 152 8.52 10.66 -19.74
N MET A 153 7.29 10.89 -19.30
CA MET A 153 6.78 10.45 -18.00
C MET A 153 5.76 9.34 -18.20
N ARG A 154 5.89 8.24 -17.46
CA ARG A 154 5.06 7.05 -17.65
C ARG A 154 4.72 6.37 -16.34
N PHE A 155 3.65 5.58 -16.37
CA PHE A 155 3.21 4.79 -15.23
C PHE A 155 3.84 3.40 -15.24
N VAL A 156 4.11 2.87 -14.05
CA VAL A 156 4.54 1.50 -13.82
C VAL A 156 3.79 0.95 -12.61
N MET A 157 3.31 -0.29 -12.72
CA MET A 157 2.66 -1.01 -11.63
C MET A 157 3.51 -2.20 -11.18
N SER A 158 3.93 -2.18 -9.92
CA SER A 158 4.60 -3.29 -9.25
C SER A 158 3.63 -4.08 -8.38
N VAL A 159 3.76 -5.41 -8.41
CA VAL A 159 3.08 -6.33 -7.49
C VAL A 159 4.11 -6.82 -6.49
N VAL A 160 3.82 -6.66 -5.20
CA VAL A 160 4.76 -6.90 -4.12
C VAL A 160 4.12 -7.84 -3.10
N GLU A 161 4.85 -8.84 -2.63
CA GLU A 161 4.38 -9.85 -1.66
C GLU A 161 5.18 -9.77 -0.36
N ASP A 162 4.47 -9.65 0.76
CA ASP A 162 5.05 -9.78 2.10
C ASP A 162 5.03 -11.22 2.61
N ASP A 163 5.83 -11.46 3.65
CA ASP A 163 5.89 -12.72 4.39
C ASP A 163 6.16 -13.97 3.52
N VAL A 164 7.00 -13.83 2.50
CA VAL A 164 7.44 -14.92 1.65
C VAL A 164 8.43 -15.77 2.42
N THR A 165 8.09 -17.04 2.67
CA THR A 165 8.93 -17.95 3.43
C THR A 165 8.95 -19.35 2.81
N GLY A 166 10.00 -20.10 3.13
CA GLY A 166 10.23 -21.45 2.65
C GLY A 166 11.41 -22.07 3.38
N THR A 167 11.75 -23.31 3.04
CA THR A 167 12.98 -23.97 3.53
C THR A 167 13.79 -24.46 2.35
N GLY A 168 15.12 -24.44 2.47
CA GLY A 168 16.05 -24.77 1.40
C GLY A 168 16.77 -23.54 0.83
N PRO A 169 17.78 -23.74 -0.02
CA PRO A 169 18.71 -22.69 -0.47
C PRO A 169 18.05 -21.54 -1.23
N ASP A 170 16.85 -21.76 -1.75
CA ASP A 170 16.06 -20.76 -2.46
C ASP A 170 15.37 -19.74 -1.53
N PHE A 171 15.30 -20.03 -0.22
CA PHE A 171 14.58 -19.21 0.77
C PHE A 171 15.36 -19.00 2.08
N ASP A 172 16.20 -19.95 2.48
CA ASP A 172 17.02 -19.84 3.69
C ASP A 172 18.08 -18.75 3.49
N GLN A 173 18.06 -17.72 4.35
CA GLN A 173 18.88 -16.52 4.16
C GLN A 173 20.30 -16.73 4.70
N THR A 174 21.31 -16.64 3.83
CA THR A 174 22.71 -16.63 4.26
C THR A 174 22.95 -15.44 5.19
N ASN A 175 23.71 -15.65 6.27
CA ASN A 175 23.85 -14.66 7.34
C ASN A 175 25.29 -14.58 7.87
N TYR A 176 26.01 -13.53 7.48
CA TYR A 176 27.36 -13.25 7.97
C TYR A 176 27.41 -12.63 9.37
N TYR A 177 26.25 -12.30 9.95
CA TYR A 177 26.14 -11.67 11.27
C TYR A 177 25.85 -12.64 12.40
N ASN A 178 25.79 -13.95 12.13
CA ASN A 178 25.52 -14.97 13.14
C ASN A 178 26.49 -14.90 14.35
N ASN A 179 27.73 -14.47 14.12
CA ASN A 179 28.78 -14.35 15.14
C ASN A 179 29.11 -12.90 15.50
N SER A 180 28.21 -11.95 15.22
CA SER A 180 28.39 -10.52 15.49
C SER A 180 27.51 -10.06 16.67
N PRO A 181 28.00 -10.09 17.92
CA PRO A 181 27.23 -9.66 19.08
C PRO A 181 26.66 -8.25 18.90
N GLY A 182 25.37 -8.08 19.21
CA GLY A 182 24.67 -6.79 19.07
C GLY A 182 23.98 -6.59 17.73
N HIS A 183 24.23 -7.43 16.72
CA HIS A 183 23.47 -7.40 15.47
C HIS A 183 22.09 -8.08 15.64
N PRO A 184 21.02 -7.62 14.98
CA PRO A 184 19.69 -8.24 15.05
C PRO A 184 19.67 -9.73 14.66
N PHE A 185 20.58 -10.16 13.78
CA PHE A 185 20.71 -11.55 13.32
C PHE A 185 21.85 -12.34 14.01
N TYR A 186 22.32 -11.86 15.16
CA TYR A 186 23.25 -12.62 16.00
C TYR A 186 22.61 -13.93 16.47
N ALA A 187 23.33 -15.04 16.36
CA ALA A 187 22.89 -16.39 16.70
C ALA A 187 21.61 -16.89 15.98
N ALA A 188 21.19 -16.25 14.89
CA ALA A 188 20.01 -16.64 14.10
C ALA A 188 20.23 -17.84 13.16
N GLY A 189 21.47 -18.34 13.05
CA GLY A 189 21.88 -19.38 12.10
C GLY A 189 22.62 -18.80 10.89
N ASN A 190 23.35 -19.67 10.18
CA ASN A 190 23.92 -19.38 8.87
C ASN A 190 23.88 -20.64 7.98
N PRO A 191 22.91 -20.75 7.04
CA PRO A 191 21.84 -19.78 6.79
C PRO A 191 20.79 -19.72 7.93
N ILE A 192 20.00 -18.65 7.95
CA ILE A 192 18.79 -18.52 8.77
C ILE A 192 17.69 -19.33 8.09
N ILE A 193 17.25 -20.40 8.74
CA ILE A 193 16.25 -21.33 8.20
C ILE A 193 14.85 -20.75 8.37
N GLY A 194 14.03 -20.81 7.33
CA GLY A 194 12.65 -20.29 7.40
C GLY A 194 12.62 -18.77 7.51
N TYR A 195 13.57 -18.08 6.87
CA TYR A 195 13.61 -16.62 6.85
C TYR A 195 12.32 -16.07 6.23
N ASN A 196 11.86 -14.94 6.77
CA ASN A 196 10.64 -14.28 6.34
C ASN A 196 11.00 -13.08 5.46
N HIS A 197 10.97 -13.27 4.15
CA HIS A 197 11.28 -12.23 3.17
C HIS A 197 10.07 -11.32 2.99
N LYS A 198 10.29 -10.02 3.09
CA LYS A 198 9.24 -8.99 2.98
C LYS A 198 9.44 -8.16 1.73
N HIS A 199 8.36 -7.50 1.32
CA HIS A 199 8.34 -6.57 0.21
C HIS A 199 8.84 -7.19 -1.11
N VAL A 200 8.69 -8.49 -1.31
CA VAL A 200 9.27 -9.21 -2.46
C VAL A 200 8.56 -8.81 -3.75
N LEU A 201 9.31 -8.28 -4.72
CA LEU A 201 8.77 -7.94 -6.04
C LEU A 201 8.37 -9.21 -6.81
N ARG A 202 7.11 -9.25 -7.26
CA ARG A 202 6.52 -10.37 -8.02
C ARG A 202 6.22 -10.05 -9.48
N ALA A 203 5.96 -8.78 -9.78
CA ALA A 203 5.78 -8.29 -11.15
C ALA A 203 6.09 -6.80 -11.21
N ASN A 204 6.52 -6.33 -12.38
CA ASN A 204 6.77 -4.93 -12.68
C ASN A 204 6.25 -4.67 -14.10
N LEU A 205 5.05 -4.09 -14.19
CA LEU A 205 4.25 -4.01 -15.41
C LEU A 205 4.26 -2.59 -15.99
N PRO A 206 4.41 -2.45 -17.31
CA PRO A 206 4.66 -3.49 -18.32
C PRO A 206 6.16 -3.89 -18.39
N GLY A 207 6.99 -3.26 -17.56
CA GLY A 207 8.45 -3.37 -17.56
C GLY A 207 9.04 -2.10 -16.95
N VAL A 208 10.36 -1.93 -17.06
CA VAL A 208 11.09 -0.81 -16.44
C VAL A 208 10.61 0.56 -16.91
N TYR A 209 10.18 0.65 -18.17
CA TYR A 209 9.93 1.90 -18.90
C TYR A 209 8.45 2.26 -19.08
N GLY A 210 7.50 1.57 -18.46
CA GLY A 210 6.09 1.92 -18.64
C GLY A 210 5.59 1.78 -20.10
N ASN A 211 4.34 2.17 -20.35
CA ASN A 211 3.80 2.30 -21.70
C ASN A 211 3.89 3.75 -22.20
N ALA A 212 4.29 3.92 -23.46
CA ALA A 212 4.34 5.24 -24.08
C ALA A 212 2.94 5.74 -24.48
N GLY A 213 2.77 7.06 -24.52
CA GLY A 213 1.61 7.71 -25.15
C GLY A 213 0.41 7.97 -24.23
N ILE A 214 0.47 7.61 -22.95
CA ILE A 214 -0.56 7.97 -21.95
C ILE A 214 -0.43 9.43 -21.53
N ILE A 215 0.79 9.89 -21.26
CA ILE A 215 1.09 11.25 -20.82
C ILE A 215 1.86 11.98 -21.94
N PRO A 216 1.45 13.19 -22.36
CA PRO A 216 2.23 14.03 -23.28
C PRO A 216 3.58 14.44 -22.68
N SER A 217 4.56 14.75 -23.54
CA SER A 217 5.91 15.17 -23.09
C SER A 217 5.96 16.49 -22.33
N THR A 218 4.87 17.26 -22.34
CA THR A 218 4.69 18.49 -21.57
C THR A 218 3.26 18.51 -21.03
N VAL A 219 3.12 18.73 -19.73
CA VAL A 219 1.84 18.77 -19.03
C VAL A 219 1.67 20.09 -18.30
N SER A 220 0.42 20.50 -18.09
CA SER A 220 0.07 21.73 -17.38
C SER A 220 -0.50 21.40 -16.00
N ALA A 221 -0.38 22.34 -15.06
CA ALA A 221 -1.06 22.24 -13.77
C ALA A 221 -2.57 22.01 -13.94
N GLY A 222 -3.15 21.14 -13.12
CA GLY A 222 -4.54 20.67 -13.16
C GLY A 222 -4.83 19.56 -14.17
N SER A 223 -3.82 19.06 -14.90
CA SER A 223 -4.02 17.91 -15.78
C SER A 223 -4.00 16.59 -15.01
N VAL A 224 -4.85 15.66 -15.43
CA VAL A 224 -4.97 14.32 -14.82
C VAL A 224 -4.81 13.27 -15.90
N TYR A 225 -3.97 12.28 -15.63
CA TYR A 225 -3.76 11.13 -16.50
C TYR A 225 -3.85 9.85 -15.67
N SER A 226 -4.28 8.76 -16.30
CA SER A 226 -4.32 7.46 -15.62
C SER A 226 -4.04 6.32 -16.59
N GLU A 227 -3.56 5.22 -16.04
CA GLU A 227 -3.35 3.97 -16.75
C GLU A 227 -3.82 2.78 -15.90
N THR A 228 -4.53 1.86 -16.53
CA THR A 228 -5.03 0.64 -15.90
C THR A 228 -4.20 -0.55 -16.35
N PHE A 229 -3.71 -1.30 -15.37
CA PHE A 229 -2.95 -2.52 -15.54
C PHE A 229 -3.77 -3.72 -15.06
N THR A 230 -3.48 -4.88 -15.63
CA THR A 230 -4.11 -6.15 -15.24
C THR A 230 -3.02 -7.19 -14.99
N TYR A 231 -3.13 -7.90 -13.87
CA TYR A 231 -2.22 -8.96 -13.49
C TYR A 231 -2.96 -10.15 -12.91
N VAL A 232 -2.73 -11.35 -13.45
CA VAL A 232 -3.26 -12.59 -12.87
C VAL A 232 -2.26 -13.11 -11.87
N LEU A 233 -2.64 -13.13 -10.59
CA LEU A 233 -1.81 -13.55 -9.48
C LEU A 233 -1.57 -15.08 -9.53
N PRO A 234 -0.32 -15.55 -9.63
CA PRO A 234 0.01 -16.96 -9.61
C PRO A 234 -0.52 -17.69 -8.37
N ALA A 235 -0.88 -18.97 -8.55
CA ALA A 235 -1.53 -19.77 -7.51
C ALA A 235 -0.73 -19.89 -6.20
N ASN A 236 0.59 -19.79 -6.29
CA ASN A 236 1.54 -19.95 -5.19
C ASN A 236 1.85 -18.66 -4.43
N PHE A 237 1.30 -17.51 -4.82
CA PHE A 237 1.39 -16.26 -4.04
C PHE A 237 0.20 -16.15 -3.10
N ASP A 238 0.38 -15.55 -1.94
CA ASP A 238 -0.68 -15.33 -0.95
C ASP A 238 -1.36 -13.98 -1.18
N GLU A 239 -2.60 -13.98 -1.71
CA GLU A 239 -3.33 -12.73 -1.99
C GLU A 239 -3.55 -11.84 -0.75
N THR A 240 -3.47 -12.38 0.46
CA THR A 240 -3.62 -11.60 1.70
C THR A 240 -2.36 -10.81 2.05
N LYS A 241 -1.25 -11.12 1.39
CA LYS A 241 0.07 -10.50 1.55
C LYS A 241 0.50 -9.66 0.36
N ILE A 242 -0.38 -9.48 -0.62
CA ILE A 242 -0.09 -8.68 -1.80
C ILE A 242 -0.38 -7.20 -1.54
N SER A 243 0.55 -6.36 -1.99
CA SER A 243 0.33 -4.95 -2.23
C SER A 243 0.63 -4.60 -3.70
N VAL A 244 -0.04 -3.56 -4.17
CA VAL A 244 0.20 -2.95 -5.48
C VAL A 244 0.87 -1.61 -5.23
N VAL A 245 2.06 -1.42 -5.81
CA VAL A 245 2.78 -0.16 -5.81
C VAL A 245 2.66 0.42 -7.21
N GLY A 246 2.12 1.62 -7.32
CA GLY A 246 2.00 2.34 -8.59
C GLY A 246 2.80 3.63 -8.52
N PHE A 247 3.57 3.91 -9.57
CA PHE A 247 4.38 5.11 -9.59
C PHE A 247 4.42 5.77 -10.97
N LEU A 248 4.66 7.08 -10.95
CA LEU A 248 4.96 7.89 -12.11
C LEU A 248 6.48 8.10 -12.15
N ALA A 249 7.13 7.78 -13.26
CA ALA A 249 8.58 7.94 -13.41
C ALA A 249 8.96 8.53 -14.77
N PHE A 250 10.14 9.13 -14.84
CA PHE A 250 10.78 9.40 -16.12
C PHE A 250 11.19 8.09 -16.80
N SER A 251 10.88 7.96 -18.09
CA SER A 251 11.14 6.77 -18.90
C SER A 251 12.21 7.06 -19.96
N VAL A 252 13.42 7.31 -19.49
CA VAL A 252 14.56 7.74 -20.32
C VAL A 252 15.70 6.73 -20.14
N PRO A 253 16.28 6.12 -21.20
CA PRO A 253 17.30 5.08 -21.05
C PRO A 253 18.67 5.58 -20.56
N GLU A 254 18.86 6.89 -20.50
CA GLU A 254 20.05 7.52 -20.00
C GLU A 254 20.20 7.38 -18.47
N VAL A 255 21.41 7.01 -18.05
CA VAL A 255 21.78 6.90 -16.63
C VAL A 255 21.55 8.22 -15.89
N GLY A 256 20.79 8.13 -14.81
CA GLY A 256 20.42 9.22 -13.91
C GLY A 256 19.21 10.03 -14.34
N GLN A 257 18.45 9.59 -15.36
CA GLN A 257 17.27 10.31 -15.88
C GLN A 257 15.97 9.51 -15.73
N ARG A 258 15.92 8.54 -14.81
CA ARG A 258 14.79 7.60 -14.61
C ARG A 258 14.06 7.79 -13.29
N GLU A 259 14.17 9.00 -12.73
CA GLU A 259 13.66 9.30 -11.40
C GLU A 259 12.15 9.04 -11.32
N ILE A 260 11.74 8.42 -10.22
CA ILE A 260 10.35 8.25 -9.80
C ILE A 260 9.89 9.60 -9.24
N ILE A 261 8.90 10.17 -9.91
CA ILE A 261 8.35 11.49 -9.62
C ILE A 261 7.53 11.41 -8.32
N ASN A 262 6.61 10.45 -8.23
CA ASN A 262 5.84 10.15 -7.02
C ASN A 262 5.21 8.75 -7.12
N ALA A 263 4.69 8.24 -6.02
CA ALA A 263 4.14 6.89 -5.94
C ALA A 263 2.97 6.80 -4.93
N ASP A 264 2.22 5.71 -5.02
CA ASP A 264 1.30 5.26 -3.97
C ASP A 264 1.28 3.73 -3.88
N GLN A 265 0.77 3.21 -2.76
CA GLN A 265 0.66 1.78 -2.49
C GLN A 265 -0.72 1.47 -1.89
N LYS A 266 -1.31 0.35 -2.32
CA LYS A 266 -2.51 -0.23 -1.70
C LYS A 266 -2.31 -1.71 -1.40
N LEU A 267 -2.80 -2.14 -0.25
CA LEU A 267 -2.83 -3.56 0.09
C LEU A 267 -4.05 -4.21 -0.51
N LEU A 268 -3.88 -5.38 -1.12
CA LEU A 268 -4.99 -6.15 -1.70
C LEU A 268 -6.03 -6.53 -0.63
N SER A 269 -5.59 -6.71 0.62
CA SER A 269 -6.44 -6.98 1.78
C SER A 269 -7.45 -5.86 2.08
N GLU A 270 -7.16 -4.60 1.72
CA GLU A 270 -8.08 -3.47 1.89
C GLU A 270 -9.30 -3.61 0.98
N VAL A 271 -9.10 -4.04 -0.27
CA VAL A 271 -10.20 -4.22 -1.24
C VAL A 271 -10.86 -5.58 -1.17
N LEU A 272 -10.12 -6.62 -0.77
CA LEU A 272 -10.73 -7.88 -0.36
C LEU A 272 -11.77 -7.63 0.73
N SER A 273 -11.49 -6.74 1.69
CA SER A 273 -12.45 -6.40 2.74
C SER A 273 -13.70 -5.69 2.21
N ILE A 274 -13.61 -4.97 1.08
CA ILE A 274 -14.70 -4.22 0.45
C ILE A 274 -15.51 -5.11 -0.53
N GLU A 275 -14.87 -5.91 -1.38
CA GLU A 275 -15.56 -6.93 -2.19
C GLU A 275 -16.25 -7.98 -1.31
N LYS A 276 -15.74 -8.24 -0.11
CA LYS A 276 -16.36 -9.17 0.83
C LYS A 276 -17.57 -8.58 1.57
N GLU A 277 -17.78 -7.25 1.55
CA GLU A 277 -19.11 -6.65 1.82
C GLU A 277 -20.10 -6.97 0.69
N ASP A 278 -19.62 -7.30 -0.53
CA ASP A 278 -20.44 -7.60 -1.71
C ASP A 278 -21.11 -8.99 -1.66
N LEU A 279 -20.80 -9.83 -0.66
CA LEU A 279 -21.58 -11.03 -0.31
C LEU A 279 -23.02 -10.68 0.11
N PHE A 280 -23.20 -9.49 0.66
CA PHE A 280 -24.47 -8.97 1.13
C PHE A 280 -24.90 -7.85 0.18
N GLY A 281 -25.93 -8.06 -0.64
CA GLY A 281 -26.54 -6.95 -1.36
C GLY A 281 -27.11 -5.88 -0.41
N SER A 282 -27.47 -6.25 0.83
CA SER A 282 -27.65 -5.30 1.95
C SER A 282 -27.76 -6.03 3.31
N LEU A 283 -27.37 -5.34 4.39
CA LEU A 283 -27.63 -5.76 5.77
C LEU A 283 -28.23 -4.58 6.56
N SER A 284 -29.45 -4.76 7.09
CA SER A 284 -30.15 -3.72 7.85
C SER A 284 -30.84 -4.25 9.09
N ILE A 285 -31.06 -3.36 10.07
CA ILE A 285 -31.81 -3.66 11.29
C ILE A 285 -32.96 -2.67 11.43
N SER A 286 -34.17 -3.19 11.60
CA SER A 286 -35.37 -2.35 11.74
C SER A 286 -36.39 -2.95 12.73
N PRO A 287 -36.98 -2.14 13.65
CA PRO A 287 -36.60 -0.76 13.95
C PRO A 287 -35.27 -0.70 14.72
N ASN A 288 -34.54 0.40 14.55
CA ASN A 288 -33.38 0.75 15.36
C ASN A 288 -33.40 2.26 15.61
N PRO A 289 -33.61 2.74 16.86
CA PRO A 289 -33.67 1.98 18.11
C PRO A 289 -34.92 1.08 18.27
N THR A 290 -34.86 0.10 19.19
CA THR A 290 -35.98 -0.80 19.53
C THR A 290 -36.21 -0.93 21.04
N ASN A 291 -37.44 -1.30 21.45
CA ASN A 291 -37.83 -1.56 22.84
C ASN A 291 -38.09 -3.06 23.13
N ASN A 292 -38.54 -3.82 22.13
CA ASN A 292 -39.05 -5.18 22.32
C ASN A 292 -38.40 -6.17 21.36
N GLN A 293 -38.46 -5.86 20.05
CA GLN A 293 -37.91 -6.72 19.02
C GLN A 293 -37.38 -5.91 17.83
N PHE A 294 -36.43 -6.47 17.10
CA PHE A 294 -36.00 -5.96 15.81
C PHE A 294 -35.99 -7.08 14.77
N THR A 295 -35.98 -6.69 13.50
CA THR A 295 -35.74 -7.59 12.37
C THR A 295 -34.36 -7.31 11.82
N LEU A 296 -33.54 -8.35 11.71
CA LEU A 296 -32.29 -8.35 10.95
C LEU A 296 -32.63 -8.80 9.52
N ASN A 297 -32.49 -7.89 8.56
CA ASN A 297 -32.68 -8.19 7.14
C ASN A 297 -31.31 -8.38 6.48
N LEU A 298 -31.11 -9.54 5.86
CA LEU A 298 -29.93 -9.87 5.08
C LEU A 298 -30.40 -10.06 3.64
N ASN A 299 -29.84 -9.33 2.68
CA ASN A 299 -29.95 -9.66 1.26
C ASN A 299 -28.63 -10.29 0.84
N LEU A 300 -28.64 -11.59 0.55
CA LEU A 300 -27.45 -12.37 0.26
C LEU A 300 -27.31 -12.55 -1.26
N LYS A 301 -26.12 -12.32 -1.82
CA LYS A 301 -25.85 -12.58 -3.25
C LYS A 301 -25.56 -14.05 -3.55
N GLU A 302 -25.16 -14.81 -2.54
CA GLU A 302 -24.95 -16.26 -2.60
C GLU A 302 -25.33 -16.97 -1.28
N THR A 303 -25.26 -18.30 -1.25
CA THR A 303 -25.60 -19.09 -0.06
C THR A 303 -24.41 -19.16 0.88
N ILE A 304 -24.59 -18.81 2.16
CA ILE A 304 -23.51 -18.74 3.15
C ILE A 304 -23.79 -19.62 4.36
N THR A 305 -22.76 -20.08 5.07
CA THR A 305 -22.89 -20.65 6.42
C THR A 305 -22.38 -19.66 7.45
N ALA A 306 -23.23 -19.25 8.39
CA ALA A 306 -22.94 -18.17 9.32
C ALA A 306 -23.42 -18.43 10.76
N ASP A 307 -22.72 -17.85 11.72
CA ASP A 307 -23.14 -17.59 13.09
C ASP A 307 -23.52 -16.11 13.24
N ILE A 308 -24.73 -15.84 13.74
CA ILE A 308 -25.19 -14.49 14.03
C ILE A 308 -25.25 -14.33 15.55
N ILE A 309 -24.42 -13.44 16.08
CA ILE A 309 -24.17 -13.29 17.52
C ILE A 309 -24.31 -11.82 17.92
N MET A 310 -24.98 -11.56 19.03
CA MET A 310 -25.09 -10.23 19.62
C MET A 310 -24.08 -10.07 20.75
N TYR A 311 -23.36 -8.96 20.74
CA TYR A 311 -22.40 -8.56 21.76
C TYR A 311 -22.83 -7.24 22.44
N ASN A 312 -22.48 -7.07 23.71
CA ASN A 312 -22.59 -5.77 24.37
C ASN A 312 -21.37 -4.87 24.07
N GLN A 313 -21.36 -3.65 24.61
CA GLN A 313 -20.27 -2.68 24.43
C GLN A 313 -18.90 -3.10 25.01
N LEU A 314 -18.87 -4.14 25.85
CA LEU A 314 -17.64 -4.71 26.42
C LEU A 314 -17.13 -5.91 25.61
N GLY A 315 -17.76 -6.21 24.45
CA GLY A 315 -17.42 -7.37 23.62
C GLY A 315 -17.88 -8.71 24.19
N GLN A 316 -18.72 -8.71 25.23
CA GLN A 316 -19.26 -9.95 25.81
C GLN A 316 -20.45 -10.43 24.97
N GLU A 317 -20.46 -11.72 24.64
CA GLU A 317 -21.60 -12.35 23.97
C GLU A 317 -22.82 -12.31 24.90
N VAL A 318 -23.91 -11.72 24.41
CA VAL A 318 -25.17 -11.63 25.15
C VAL A 318 -26.25 -12.55 24.59
N LYS A 319 -26.19 -12.88 23.30
CA LYS A 319 -27.18 -13.75 22.65
C LYS A 319 -26.67 -14.31 21.33
N LYS A 320 -26.73 -15.63 21.17
CA LYS A 320 -26.62 -16.29 19.85
C LYS A 320 -27.99 -16.22 19.15
N ILE A 321 -28.06 -15.49 18.04
CA ILE A 321 -29.31 -15.22 17.31
C ILE A 321 -29.66 -16.37 16.37
N ALA A 322 -28.71 -16.80 15.56
CA ALA A 322 -28.89 -17.88 14.60
C ALA A 322 -27.54 -18.52 14.25
N SER A 323 -27.57 -19.75 13.76
CA SER A 323 -26.39 -20.46 13.27
C SER A 323 -26.82 -21.49 12.24
N GLY A 324 -26.14 -21.53 11.09
CA GLY A 324 -26.42 -22.48 10.03
C GLY A 324 -26.25 -21.88 8.64
N THR A 325 -26.83 -22.55 7.65
CA THR A 325 -26.77 -22.14 6.24
C THR A 325 -27.94 -21.21 5.89
N PHE A 326 -27.64 -20.08 5.26
CA PHE A 326 -28.58 -19.07 4.79
C PHE A 326 -28.50 -19.00 3.27
N THR A 327 -29.63 -19.19 2.59
CA THR A 327 -29.69 -19.22 1.13
C THR A 327 -29.66 -17.82 0.52
N THR A 328 -29.23 -17.74 -0.74
CA THR A 328 -29.26 -16.53 -1.56
C THR A 328 -30.62 -15.82 -1.52
N GLY A 329 -30.61 -14.49 -1.57
CA GLY A 329 -31.80 -13.63 -1.54
C GLY A 329 -32.08 -13.02 -0.18
N ASN A 330 -33.33 -12.60 0.03
CA ASN A 330 -33.73 -11.91 1.26
C ASN A 330 -34.01 -12.91 2.39
N GLN A 331 -33.33 -12.71 3.52
CA GLN A 331 -33.55 -13.40 4.79
C GLN A 331 -33.96 -12.36 5.84
N ALA A 332 -34.99 -12.68 6.62
CA ALA A 332 -35.47 -11.82 7.70
C ALA A 332 -35.54 -12.60 9.00
N ILE A 333 -34.79 -12.17 10.01
CA ILE A 333 -34.70 -12.84 11.31
C ILE A 333 -35.25 -11.90 12.37
N GLN A 334 -36.34 -12.30 13.02
CA GLN A 334 -36.90 -11.53 14.15
C GLN A 334 -36.18 -11.90 15.45
N VAL A 335 -35.80 -10.88 16.21
CA VAL A 335 -35.03 -11.04 17.44
C VAL A 335 -35.65 -10.22 18.56
N SER A 336 -36.08 -10.89 19.63
CA SER A 336 -36.52 -10.24 20.87
C SER A 336 -35.33 -9.76 21.72
N VAL A 337 -35.48 -8.57 22.29
CA VAL A 337 -34.54 -7.90 23.21
C VAL A 337 -35.15 -7.67 24.60
N GLU A 338 -36.29 -8.28 24.93
CA GLU A 338 -37.05 -7.99 26.16
C GLU A 338 -36.26 -8.19 27.46
N ASN A 339 -35.25 -9.07 27.45
CA ASN A 339 -34.41 -9.36 28.62
C ASN A 339 -33.06 -8.62 28.60
N LEU A 340 -32.89 -7.64 27.70
CA LEU A 340 -31.65 -6.88 27.57
C LEU A 340 -31.79 -5.52 28.25
N SER A 341 -30.76 -5.11 28.97
CA SER A 341 -30.66 -3.76 29.51
C SER A 341 -30.61 -2.73 28.39
N LYS A 342 -31.14 -1.54 28.66
CA LYS A 342 -31.04 -0.38 27.77
C LYS A 342 -29.56 -0.10 27.46
N GLY A 343 -29.23 0.11 26.18
CA GLY A 343 -27.84 0.32 25.79
C GLY A 343 -27.57 0.03 24.31
N VAL A 344 -26.29 0.07 23.97
CA VAL A 344 -25.78 -0.22 22.62
C VAL A 344 -25.28 -1.65 22.57
N TYR A 345 -25.69 -2.34 21.51
CA TYR A 345 -25.30 -3.72 21.19
C TYR A 345 -24.78 -3.79 19.76
N TYR A 346 -24.01 -4.83 19.47
CA TYR A 346 -23.41 -5.08 18.17
C TYR A 346 -23.82 -6.47 17.68
N ILE A 347 -24.51 -6.52 16.54
CA ILE A 347 -24.89 -7.76 15.88
C ILE A 347 -23.79 -8.13 14.90
N THR A 348 -23.14 -9.26 15.15
CA THR A 348 -22.05 -9.79 14.34
C THR A 348 -22.55 -11.00 13.56
N THR A 349 -22.50 -10.94 12.24
CA THR A 349 -22.75 -12.09 11.35
C THR A 349 -21.42 -12.62 10.88
N ARG A 350 -20.98 -13.76 11.42
CA ARG A 350 -19.70 -14.40 11.16
C ARG A 350 -19.89 -15.60 10.25
N THR A 351 -19.16 -15.69 9.15
CA THR A 351 -19.03 -16.92 8.35
C THR A 351 -17.68 -17.57 8.62
N SER A 352 -17.36 -18.69 7.97
CA SER A 352 -16.03 -19.30 8.07
C SER A 352 -14.89 -18.32 7.71
N ASN A 353 -15.17 -17.34 6.85
CA ASN A 353 -14.15 -16.47 6.27
C ASN A 353 -14.41 -14.97 6.53
N HIS A 354 -15.54 -14.58 7.16
CA HIS A 354 -15.97 -13.17 7.25
C HIS A 354 -16.69 -12.83 8.55
N SER A 355 -16.82 -11.53 8.84
CA SER A 355 -17.62 -11.01 9.94
C SER A 355 -18.18 -9.61 9.63
N LEU A 356 -19.50 -9.45 9.56
CA LEU A 356 -20.16 -8.14 9.43
C LEU A 356 -20.75 -7.69 10.77
N ILE A 357 -20.68 -6.39 11.08
CA ILE A 357 -21.17 -5.82 12.33
C ILE A 357 -22.22 -4.74 12.07
N LYS A 358 -23.37 -4.82 12.77
CA LYS A 358 -24.38 -3.74 12.80
C LYS A 358 -24.69 -3.32 14.23
N LYS A 359 -24.73 -2.00 14.44
CA LYS A 359 -25.09 -1.39 15.71
C LYS A 359 -26.60 -1.48 15.95
N LEU A 360 -27.01 -1.87 17.15
CA LEU A 360 -28.38 -1.86 17.65
C LEU A 360 -28.46 -0.99 18.92
N VAL A 361 -29.51 -0.18 19.02
CA VAL A 361 -29.83 0.60 20.24
C VAL A 361 -31.10 0.03 20.87
N VAL A 362 -30.99 -0.47 22.10
CA VAL A 362 -32.11 -0.94 22.94
C VAL A 362 -32.49 0.16 23.93
N LYS A 363 -33.78 0.49 23.99
CA LYS A 363 -34.30 1.69 24.66
C LYS A 363 -34.99 1.45 26.00
#